data_AF-A0AAV8X5S3-F1
#
_entry.id   AF-A0AAV8X5S3-F1
#
_cell.length_a   1.000
_cell.length_b   1.000
_cell.length_c   1.000
_cell.angle_alpha   90.00
_cell.angle_beta   90.00
_cell.angle_gamma   90.00
#
_symmetry.space_group_name_H-M   'P 1'
#
loop_
_entity.id
_entity.type
_entity.pdbx_description
1 polymer ?
#
loop_
_entity_poly.entity_id
_entity_poly.type
_entity_poly.pdbx_seq_one_letter_code
_entity_poly.pdbx_strand_id
1 'polypeptide(L)'
;MNQIFKKHKGSSYKNASSVNKTIYGKQESMRNKVSSLSELEYAFSNLSITKRNIQAAKPIKFNPAIIKDFLKTTGYGFWCDKFSNSSYLHSFIYPLETHTQEFCNIKSLFTKKNKSCKVKRIEKIHNPYLLMQYKLKEKQVRRRYGNTREETVFHGTKKNNAGSICNFNFDWRLKGRHKFGHGVSFASTSSYATHYGDKSRNKIMFIVNVLISNQCLGNKKTIIPPLCYDTTTNEKEQVLVKYEDNTFYPAYIIHYEDVKPKWKRNRATKKTKMVV
;
A
#
# COMPACT_ATOMS: atom_id res chain seq x y z
N MET A 1 5.75 46.01 -6.48
CA MET A 1 5.24 44.64 -6.29
C MET A 1 5.16 44.29 -4.82
N ASN A 2 4.32 45.00 -4.07
CA ASN A 2 4.00 44.76 -2.68
C ASN A 2 2.50 45.03 -2.56
N GLN A 3 1.70 43.98 -2.57
CA GLN A 3 0.33 43.89 -2.03
C GLN A 3 -0.27 42.53 -2.44
N ILE A 4 -1.22 42.03 -1.66
CA ILE A 4 -1.84 40.69 -1.72
C ILE A 4 -1.10 39.62 -0.90
N PHE A 5 -0.97 39.81 0.42
CA PHE A 5 -1.07 38.74 1.45
C PHE A 5 -1.25 39.39 2.84
N LYS A 6 -2.33 40.16 3.01
CA LYS A 6 -2.84 40.57 4.33
C LYS A 6 -4.37 40.51 4.32
N LYS A 7 -4.93 39.37 4.74
CA LYS A 7 -6.18 39.23 5.51
C LYS A 7 -6.56 37.75 5.62
N HIS A 8 -6.25 37.17 6.78
CA HIS A 8 -6.98 36.12 7.50
C HIS A 8 -6.03 35.49 8.54
N LYS A 9 -5.61 36.31 9.52
CA LYS A 9 -5.14 35.82 10.81
C LYS A 9 -6.25 36.13 11.82
N GLY A 10 -6.93 35.12 12.32
CA GLY A 10 -7.93 35.26 13.37
C GLY A 10 -8.88 34.07 13.45
N SER A 11 -8.73 33.28 14.51
CA SER A 11 -9.68 32.28 15.02
C SER A 11 -9.77 30.92 14.31
N SER A 12 -8.91 29.96 14.72
CA SER A 12 -9.27 28.52 14.77
C SER A 12 -8.24 27.65 15.54
N TYR A 13 -7.02 28.14 15.81
CA TYR A 13 -5.94 27.31 16.38
C TYR A 13 -5.87 27.23 17.92
N LYS A 14 -6.93 27.55 18.67
CA LYS A 14 -6.91 27.50 20.16
C LYS A 14 -7.64 26.31 20.81
N ASN A 15 -8.36 25.46 20.06
CA ASN A 15 -9.17 24.39 20.66
C ASN A 15 -8.60 22.96 20.54
N ALA A 16 -7.52 22.71 19.79
CA ALA A 16 -6.95 21.36 19.69
C ALA A 16 -6.03 20.97 20.87
N SER A 17 -5.44 21.96 21.54
CA SER A 17 -4.53 21.75 22.68
C SER A 17 -5.28 21.47 24.00
N SER A 18 -6.41 22.14 24.23
CA SER A 18 -7.24 21.95 25.43
C SER A 18 -8.00 20.61 25.41
N VAL A 19 -8.46 20.16 24.25
CA VAL A 19 -9.17 18.88 24.11
C VAL A 19 -8.21 17.70 24.32
N ASN A 20 -6.98 17.77 23.80
CA ASN A 20 -5.99 16.70 24.01
C ASN A 20 -5.53 16.61 25.47
N LYS A 21 -5.31 17.73 26.17
CA LYS A 21 -4.98 17.69 27.61
C LYS A 21 -6.10 17.09 28.47
N THR A 22 -7.37 17.36 28.13
CA THR A 22 -8.52 16.81 28.86
C THR A 22 -8.68 15.30 28.66
N ILE A 23 -8.34 14.77 27.48
CA ILE A 23 -8.41 13.33 27.18
C ILE A 23 -7.28 12.57 27.89
N TYR A 24 -6.05 13.08 27.86
CA TYR A 24 -4.93 12.48 28.59
C TYR A 24 -5.14 12.53 30.12
N GLY A 25 -5.62 13.65 30.65
CA GLY A 25 -5.93 13.77 32.09
C GLY A 25 -7.05 12.84 32.57
N LYS A 26 -8.05 12.54 31.73
CA LYS A 26 -9.11 11.57 32.05
C LYS A 26 -8.62 10.11 31.97
N GLN A 27 -7.69 9.78 31.08
CA GLN A 27 -7.08 8.45 31.01
C GLN A 27 -6.20 8.16 32.24
N GLU A 28 -5.45 9.15 32.72
CA GLU A 28 -4.56 8.99 33.87
C GLU A 28 -5.34 8.90 35.19
N SER A 29 -6.42 9.66 35.33
CA SER A 29 -7.35 9.56 36.47
C SER A 29 -8.08 8.21 36.54
N MET A 30 -8.42 7.60 35.40
CA MET A 30 -9.00 6.24 35.39
C MET A 30 -7.96 5.16 35.70
N ARG A 31 -6.69 5.34 35.33
CA ARG A 31 -5.62 4.38 35.61
C ARG A 31 -5.31 4.23 37.10
N ASN A 32 -5.51 5.30 37.87
CA ASN A 32 -5.26 5.34 39.31
C ASN A 32 -6.47 4.92 40.17
N LYS A 33 -7.57 4.46 39.55
CA LYS A 33 -8.82 4.15 40.26
C LYS A 33 -9.31 2.70 40.13
N VAL A 34 -8.51 1.81 39.54
CA VAL A 34 -8.89 0.41 39.31
C VAL A 34 -7.99 -0.48 40.15
N SER A 35 -8.55 -1.14 41.15
CA SER A 35 -7.80 -1.87 42.19
C SER A 35 -7.64 -3.35 41.89
N SER A 36 -8.16 -3.85 40.77
CA SER A 36 -8.00 -5.26 40.38
C SER A 36 -8.12 -5.50 38.87
N LEU A 37 -7.46 -6.56 38.39
CA LEU A 37 -7.54 -7.03 37.00
C LEU A 37 -8.97 -7.45 36.58
N SER A 38 -9.80 -7.88 37.53
CA SER A 38 -11.21 -8.23 37.31
C SER A 38 -12.08 -7.03 36.95
N GLU A 39 -11.79 -5.84 37.49
CA GLU A 39 -12.51 -4.62 37.13
C GLU A 39 -12.15 -4.14 35.71
N LEU A 40 -10.91 -4.35 35.27
CA LEU A 40 -10.52 -4.11 33.88
C LEU A 40 -11.23 -5.07 32.93
N GLU A 41 -11.28 -6.37 33.23
CA GLU A 41 -12.00 -7.34 32.40
C GLU A 41 -13.51 -7.04 32.32
N TYR A 42 -14.13 -6.60 33.42
CA TYR A 42 -15.53 -6.16 33.44
C TYR A 42 -15.77 -4.86 32.65
N ALA A 43 -14.83 -3.91 32.72
CA ALA A 43 -14.89 -2.70 31.90
C ALA A 43 -14.72 -3.01 30.40
N PHE A 44 -13.85 -3.97 30.05
CA PHE A 44 -13.65 -4.40 28.66
C PHE A 44 -14.80 -5.25 28.11
N SER A 45 -15.47 -6.08 28.94
CA SER A 45 -16.66 -6.83 28.52
C SER A 45 -17.85 -5.92 28.24
N ASN A 46 -17.98 -4.81 28.99
CA ASN A 46 -19.01 -3.78 28.81
C ASN A 46 -18.63 -2.71 27.76
N LEU A 47 -17.37 -2.68 27.33
CA LEU A 47 -16.90 -2.06 26.08
C LEU A 47 -17.06 -3.00 24.89
N SER A 48 -18.00 -3.96 24.98
CA SER A 48 -18.74 -4.42 23.82
C SER A 48 -19.31 -3.17 23.16
N ILE A 49 -18.57 -2.66 22.18
CA ILE A 49 -19.04 -1.72 21.18
C ILE A 49 -20.28 -2.41 20.64
N THR A 50 -21.41 -2.03 21.23
CA THR A 50 -22.74 -2.29 20.73
C THR A 50 -22.63 -2.05 19.24
N LYS A 51 -23.18 -2.99 18.47
CA LYS A 51 -23.36 -2.93 17.02
C LYS A 51 -24.12 -1.65 16.66
N ARG A 52 -23.50 -0.48 16.89
CA ARG A 52 -23.90 0.80 16.37
C ARG A 52 -23.87 0.56 14.89
N ASN A 53 -25.04 0.68 14.27
CA ASN A 53 -25.20 0.86 12.86
C ASN A 53 -24.02 1.71 12.37
N ILE A 54 -23.00 1.07 11.80
CA ILE A 54 -21.97 1.76 11.06
C ILE A 54 -22.72 2.17 9.81
N GLN A 55 -23.36 3.33 9.88
CA GLN A 55 -23.88 4.01 8.72
C GLN A 55 -22.71 4.01 7.73
N ALA A 56 -22.87 3.32 6.61
CA ALA A 56 -21.81 3.11 5.65
C ALA A 56 -21.12 4.45 5.43
N ALA A 57 -19.82 4.54 5.79
CA ALA A 57 -19.11 5.80 5.82
C ALA A 57 -19.35 6.51 4.48
N LYS A 58 -19.83 7.75 4.52
CA LYS A 58 -20.13 8.51 3.30
C LYS A 58 -18.87 8.45 2.42
N PRO A 59 -18.99 8.10 1.13
CA PRO A 59 -17.83 8.00 0.26
C PRO A 59 -17.10 9.35 0.26
N ILE A 60 -15.79 9.31 0.45
CA ILE A 60 -14.94 10.50 0.41
C ILE A 60 -15.12 11.12 -0.98
N LYS A 61 -15.61 12.36 -1.03
CA LYS A 61 -15.74 13.14 -2.26
C LYS A 61 -14.42 13.86 -2.53
N PHE A 62 -13.85 13.65 -3.70
CA PHE A 62 -12.65 14.38 -4.12
C PHE A 62 -13.01 15.59 -4.97
N ASN A 63 -12.12 16.58 -4.99
CA ASN A 63 -12.25 17.73 -5.85
C ASN A 63 -11.81 17.34 -7.28
N PRO A 64 -12.74 17.15 -8.23
CA PRO A 64 -12.41 16.71 -9.58
C PRO A 64 -11.59 17.75 -10.35
N ALA A 65 -11.69 19.04 -9.99
CA ALA A 65 -10.91 20.10 -10.64
C ALA A 65 -9.41 19.95 -10.36
N ILE A 66 -9.03 19.60 -9.12
CA ILE A 66 -7.62 19.37 -8.76
C ILE A 66 -7.06 18.17 -9.53
N ILE A 67 -7.84 17.09 -9.66
CA ILE A 67 -7.42 15.91 -10.42
C ILE A 67 -7.26 16.25 -11.90
N LYS A 68 -8.22 17.00 -12.48
CA LYS A 68 -8.17 17.42 -13.88
C LYS A 68 -6.95 18.30 -14.17
N ASP A 69 -6.67 19.26 -13.28
CA ASP A 69 -5.49 20.12 -13.39
C ASP A 69 -4.18 19.32 -13.29
N PHE A 70 -4.09 18.43 -12.30
CA PHE A 70 -2.95 17.53 -12.14
C PHE A 70 -2.70 16.69 -13.41
N LEU A 71 -3.74 16.01 -13.94
CA LEU A 71 -3.59 15.14 -15.10
C LEU A 71 -3.13 15.91 -16.34
N LYS A 72 -3.67 17.12 -16.57
CA LYS A 72 -3.25 17.99 -17.69
C LYS A 72 -1.80 18.41 -17.58
N THR A 73 -1.33 18.75 -16.39
CA THR A 73 0.01 19.32 -16.17
C THR A 73 1.12 18.28 -16.05
N THR A 74 0.79 16.99 -15.89
CA THR A 74 1.76 15.92 -15.64
C THR A 74 1.94 14.91 -16.78
N GLY A 75 1.44 15.25 -17.98
CA GLY A 75 1.52 14.35 -19.15
C GLY A 75 0.55 13.16 -19.10
N TYR A 76 -0.32 13.10 -18.08
CA TYR A 76 -1.40 12.12 -17.97
C TYR A 76 -2.72 12.67 -18.52
N GLY A 77 -2.67 13.66 -19.42
CA GLY A 77 -3.85 14.32 -19.98
C GLY A 77 -4.81 13.36 -20.68
N PHE A 78 -4.29 12.25 -21.24
CA PHE A 78 -5.08 11.17 -21.83
C PHE A 78 -6.01 10.44 -20.83
N TRP A 79 -5.82 10.65 -19.52
CA TRP A 79 -6.74 10.15 -18.49
C TRP A 79 -7.94 11.09 -18.32
N CYS A 80 -7.84 12.38 -18.66
CA CYS A 80 -8.87 13.38 -18.37
C CYS A 80 -10.26 12.99 -18.90
N ASP A 81 -10.33 12.45 -20.11
CA ASP A 81 -11.61 12.07 -20.76
C ASP A 81 -12.29 10.88 -20.07
N LYS A 82 -11.51 10.07 -19.34
CA LYS A 82 -12.03 8.92 -18.56
C LYS A 82 -12.54 9.29 -17.17
N PHE A 83 -12.24 10.50 -16.68
CA PHE A 83 -12.57 10.95 -15.31
C PHE A 83 -13.57 12.11 -15.25
N SER A 84 -13.99 12.65 -16.39
CA SER A 84 -14.86 13.83 -16.48
C SER A 84 -16.21 13.70 -15.76
N ASN A 85 -16.68 12.47 -15.51
CA ASN A 85 -18.05 12.22 -15.04
C ASN A 85 -18.19 11.55 -13.66
N SER A 86 -17.09 11.26 -12.93
CA SER A 86 -17.18 10.56 -11.63
C SER A 86 -16.71 11.42 -10.46
N SER A 87 -17.67 11.84 -9.64
CA SER A 87 -17.43 12.57 -8.37
C SER A 87 -16.95 11.68 -7.22
N TYR A 88 -16.75 10.38 -7.48
CA TYR A 88 -16.50 9.37 -6.45
C TYR A 88 -15.15 8.68 -6.60
N LEU A 89 -14.68 8.20 -5.46
CA LEU A 89 -13.47 7.40 -5.25
C LEU A 89 -13.57 6.02 -5.90
N HIS A 90 -13.46 5.95 -7.22
CA HIS A 90 -13.39 4.67 -7.90
C HIS A 90 -12.14 4.58 -8.76
N SER A 91 -11.27 3.63 -8.41
CA SER A 91 -10.26 3.16 -9.34
C SER A 91 -10.95 2.50 -10.53
N PHE A 92 -10.57 2.85 -11.75
CA PHE A 92 -10.99 2.11 -12.94
C PHE A 92 -9.98 1.00 -13.18
N ILE A 93 -10.46 -0.22 -13.27
CA ILE A 93 -9.64 -1.39 -13.54
C ILE A 93 -10.12 -1.94 -14.87
N TYR A 94 -9.21 -2.10 -15.82
CA TYR A 94 -9.55 -2.69 -17.12
C TYR A 94 -8.56 -3.79 -17.49
N PRO A 95 -9.04 -4.87 -18.13
CA PRO A 95 -8.17 -5.92 -18.63
C PRO A 95 -7.27 -5.37 -19.75
N LEU A 96 -6.01 -5.78 -19.73
CA LEU A 96 -5.10 -5.55 -20.85
C LEU A 96 -5.31 -6.63 -21.91
N GLU A 97 -5.41 -6.18 -23.16
CA GLU A 97 -5.52 -7.07 -24.30
C GLU A 97 -4.22 -7.84 -24.55
N THR A 98 -4.34 -9.15 -24.78
CA THR A 98 -3.19 -10.07 -24.79
C THR A 98 -2.18 -9.83 -25.91
N HIS A 99 -2.60 -9.15 -26.99
CA HIS A 99 -1.77 -8.81 -28.14
C HIS A 99 -1.01 -7.47 -27.97
N THR A 100 -1.29 -6.72 -26.90
CA THR A 100 -0.64 -5.41 -26.69
C THR A 100 0.79 -5.57 -26.17
N GLN A 101 1.66 -4.64 -26.57
CA GLN A 101 3.04 -4.59 -26.07
C GLN A 101 3.08 -4.43 -24.54
N GLU A 102 2.16 -3.66 -23.97
CA GLU A 102 2.02 -3.47 -22.53
C GLU A 102 1.74 -4.79 -21.82
N PHE A 103 0.77 -5.58 -22.29
CA PHE A 103 0.51 -6.91 -21.74
C PHE A 103 1.75 -7.81 -21.81
N CYS A 104 2.42 -7.86 -22.96
CA CYS A 104 3.63 -8.65 -23.16
C CYS A 104 4.76 -8.28 -22.20
N ASN A 105 4.99 -6.97 -22.01
CA ASN A 105 6.01 -6.45 -21.09
C ASN A 105 5.71 -6.85 -19.63
N ILE A 106 4.48 -6.62 -19.17
CA ILE A 106 4.07 -6.93 -17.79
C ILE A 106 4.08 -8.44 -17.54
N LYS A 107 3.61 -9.23 -18.52
CA LYS A 107 3.70 -10.70 -18.46
C LYS A 107 5.15 -11.16 -18.36
N SER A 108 6.05 -10.62 -19.18
CA SER A 108 7.48 -10.97 -19.19
C SER A 108 8.15 -10.61 -17.85
N LEU A 109 7.87 -9.42 -17.32
CA LEU A 109 8.35 -8.98 -16.01
C LEU A 109 7.96 -9.97 -14.90
N PHE A 110 6.71 -10.43 -14.89
CA PHE A 110 6.24 -11.43 -13.94
C PHE A 110 6.87 -12.81 -14.16
N THR A 111 6.90 -13.32 -15.39
CA THR A 111 7.35 -14.70 -15.67
C THR A 111 8.87 -14.86 -15.56
N LYS A 112 9.66 -13.78 -15.71
CA LYS A 112 11.13 -13.78 -15.59
C LYS A 112 11.62 -14.54 -14.36
N LYS A 113 10.99 -14.32 -13.20
CA LYS A 113 11.32 -14.99 -11.93
C LYS A 113 10.21 -15.92 -11.44
N ASN A 114 9.16 -16.19 -12.23
CA ASN A 114 8.05 -17.06 -11.84
C ASN A 114 7.56 -17.98 -12.98
N LYS A 115 8.49 -18.70 -13.60
CA LYS A 115 8.26 -19.58 -14.77
C LYS A 115 7.26 -20.72 -14.52
N SER A 116 7.01 -21.07 -13.27
CA SER A 116 6.13 -22.17 -12.87
C SER A 116 4.65 -21.78 -12.75
N CYS A 117 4.30 -20.55 -13.09
CA CYS A 117 2.96 -20.01 -13.00
C CYS A 117 2.45 -19.60 -14.38
N LYS A 118 1.15 -19.77 -14.61
CA LYS A 118 0.46 -19.36 -15.84
C LYS A 118 -0.33 -18.08 -15.56
N VAL A 119 -0.01 -17.02 -16.29
CA VAL A 119 -0.79 -15.77 -16.30
C VAL A 119 -2.13 -16.03 -16.99
N LYS A 120 -3.22 -15.61 -16.35
CA LYS A 120 -4.61 -15.76 -16.85
C LYS A 120 -5.10 -14.45 -17.45
N ARG A 121 -4.90 -13.34 -16.73
CA ARG A 121 -5.18 -11.99 -17.20
C ARG A 121 -4.33 -10.98 -16.44
N ILE A 122 -4.15 -9.82 -17.04
CA ILE A 122 -3.49 -8.67 -16.42
C ILE A 122 -4.50 -7.53 -16.50
N GLU A 123 -4.69 -6.83 -15.41
CA GLU A 123 -5.56 -5.68 -15.32
C GLU A 123 -4.72 -4.45 -14.96
N LYS A 124 -4.94 -3.33 -15.66
CA LYS A 124 -4.28 -2.06 -15.33
C LYS A 124 -5.16 -1.26 -14.38
N ILE A 125 -4.54 -0.67 -13.38
CA ILE A 125 -5.21 0.11 -12.33
C ILE A 125 -5.07 1.58 -12.66
N HIS A 126 -6.20 2.24 -12.88
CA HIS A 126 -6.28 3.68 -13.07
C HIS A 126 -6.94 4.31 -11.86
N ASN A 127 -6.11 4.80 -10.93
CA ASN A 127 -6.56 5.61 -9.81
C ASN A 127 -5.81 6.95 -9.81
N PRO A 128 -6.40 8.02 -10.36
CA PRO A 128 -5.71 9.28 -10.58
C PRO A 128 -5.44 10.01 -9.26
N TYR A 129 -6.23 9.75 -8.23
CA TYR A 129 -6.01 10.31 -6.90
C TYR A 129 -4.78 9.67 -6.23
N LEU A 130 -4.67 8.34 -6.28
CA LEU A 130 -3.45 7.66 -5.80
C LEU A 130 -2.23 8.06 -6.63
N LEU A 131 -2.38 8.19 -7.96
CA LEU A 131 -1.31 8.64 -8.84
C LEU A 131 -0.86 10.07 -8.49
N MET A 132 -1.81 10.99 -8.24
CA MET A 132 -1.53 12.35 -7.82
C MET A 132 -0.76 12.40 -6.50
N GLN A 133 -1.25 11.70 -5.47
CA GLN A 133 -0.54 11.63 -4.18
C GLN A 133 0.86 11.02 -4.33
N TYR A 134 1.00 9.97 -5.13
CA TYR A 134 2.27 9.32 -5.42
C TYR A 134 3.25 10.28 -6.11
N LYS A 135 2.81 11.03 -7.13
CA LYS A 135 3.65 12.00 -7.84
C LYS A 135 4.00 13.23 -7.00
N LEU A 136 3.09 13.68 -6.14
CA LEU A 136 3.40 14.71 -5.15
C LEU A 136 4.42 14.20 -4.11
N LYS A 137 4.23 12.97 -3.62
CA LYS A 137 5.17 12.32 -2.70
C LYS A 137 6.55 12.16 -3.35
N GLU A 138 6.62 11.78 -4.62
CA GLU A 138 7.86 11.71 -5.40
C GLU A 138 8.65 13.03 -5.36
N LYS A 139 7.99 14.16 -5.64
CA LYS A 139 8.62 15.49 -5.54
C LYS A 139 9.10 15.80 -4.12
N GLN A 140 8.29 15.47 -3.12
CA GLN A 140 8.62 15.67 -1.71
C GLN A 140 9.86 14.86 -1.30
N VAL A 141 9.91 13.56 -1.60
CA VAL A 141 11.02 12.68 -1.18
C VAL A 141 12.30 13.00 -1.93
N ARG A 142 12.24 13.34 -3.22
CA ARG A 142 13.40 13.81 -4.00
C ARG A 142 14.00 15.07 -3.40
N ARG A 143 13.16 16.02 -2.97
CA ARG A 143 13.66 17.24 -2.31
C ARG A 143 14.25 16.96 -0.92
N ARG A 144 13.76 15.94 -0.21
CA ARG A 144 14.22 15.57 1.13
C ARG A 144 15.52 14.77 1.13
N TYR A 145 15.63 13.78 0.24
CA TYR A 145 16.73 12.81 0.24
C TYR A 145 17.67 12.95 -0.96
N GLY A 146 17.35 13.82 -1.92
CA GLY A 146 18.12 13.96 -3.16
C GLY A 146 17.80 12.84 -4.14
N ASN A 147 18.71 11.88 -4.25
CA ASN A 147 18.56 10.79 -5.21
C ASN A 147 17.40 9.87 -4.78
N THR A 148 16.35 9.82 -5.58
CA THR A 148 15.23 8.87 -5.44
C THR A 148 15.02 8.17 -6.76
N ARG A 149 14.92 6.85 -6.72
CA ARG A 149 14.56 6.02 -7.87
C ARG A 149 13.16 5.44 -7.69
N GLU A 150 12.49 5.18 -8.81
CA GLU A 150 11.27 4.39 -8.86
C GLU A 150 11.63 2.95 -9.23
N GLU A 151 11.13 1.98 -8.48
CA GLU A 151 11.35 0.56 -8.72
C GLU A 151 10.02 -0.18 -8.85
N THR A 152 9.87 -0.98 -9.90
CA THR A 152 8.67 -1.81 -10.11
C THR A 152 8.85 -3.16 -9.43
N VAL A 153 8.03 -3.41 -8.40
CA VAL A 153 8.11 -4.56 -7.51
C VAL A 153 6.77 -5.26 -7.36
N PHE A 154 6.73 -6.36 -6.60
CA PHE A 154 5.60 -7.27 -6.53
C PHE A 154 4.99 -7.35 -5.12
N HIS A 155 3.67 -7.47 -5.03
CA HIS A 155 2.99 -7.72 -3.76
C HIS A 155 1.94 -8.83 -3.92
N GLY A 156 2.21 -9.99 -3.34
CA GLY A 156 1.24 -11.09 -3.27
C GLY A 156 0.27 -10.87 -2.11
N THR A 157 -1.03 -10.96 -2.38
CA THR A 157 -2.08 -10.78 -1.36
C THR A 157 -3.26 -11.71 -1.62
N LYS A 158 -4.24 -11.74 -0.71
CA LYS A 158 -5.49 -12.47 -0.89
C LYS A 158 -6.41 -11.73 -1.86
N LYS A 159 -7.22 -12.46 -2.64
CA LYS A 159 -8.11 -11.86 -3.64
C LYS A 159 -9.08 -10.81 -3.08
N ASN A 160 -9.57 -11.02 -1.86
CA ASN A 160 -10.51 -10.10 -1.19
C ASN A 160 -9.89 -8.73 -0.85
N ASN A 161 -8.57 -8.60 -0.82
CA ASN A 161 -7.90 -7.32 -0.60
C ASN A 161 -7.78 -6.45 -1.87
N ALA A 162 -8.12 -6.99 -3.05
CA ALA A 162 -7.90 -6.29 -4.30
C ALA A 162 -8.66 -4.96 -4.38
N GLY A 163 -9.96 -4.99 -4.04
CA GLY A 163 -10.82 -3.81 -4.12
C GLY A 163 -10.37 -2.69 -3.17
N SER A 164 -9.94 -3.02 -1.95
CA SER A 164 -9.46 -2.01 -1.01
C SER A 164 -8.12 -1.42 -1.46
N ILE A 165 -7.18 -2.25 -1.92
CA ILE A 165 -5.87 -1.78 -2.40
C ILE A 165 -6.01 -0.87 -3.63
N CYS A 166 -6.85 -1.22 -4.60
CA CYS A 166 -7.03 -0.40 -5.80
C CYS A 166 -7.64 0.97 -5.49
N ASN A 167 -8.58 1.04 -4.53
CA ASN A 167 -9.26 2.29 -4.20
C ASN A 167 -8.49 3.14 -3.19
N PHE A 168 -7.89 2.51 -2.17
CA PHE A 168 -7.36 3.18 -0.98
C PHE A 168 -5.86 2.97 -0.75
N ASN A 169 -5.16 2.32 -1.68
CA ASN A 169 -3.75 1.92 -1.56
C ASN A 169 -3.52 0.84 -0.48
N PHE A 170 -2.26 0.45 -0.28
CA PHE A 170 -1.87 -0.47 0.79
C PHE A 170 -1.90 0.22 2.16
N ASP A 171 -2.48 -0.44 3.16
CA ASP A 171 -2.51 0.03 4.54
C ASP A 171 -1.59 -0.83 5.41
N TRP A 172 -0.46 -0.24 5.84
CA TRP A 172 0.54 -0.93 6.68
C TRP A 172 0.06 -1.19 8.11
N ARG A 173 -1.04 -0.54 8.54
CA ARG A 173 -1.63 -0.73 9.87
C ARG A 173 -2.45 -2.01 9.96
N LEU A 174 -2.82 -2.58 8.82
CA LEU A 174 -3.48 -3.88 8.79
C LEU A 174 -2.51 -4.98 9.23
N LYS A 175 -3.01 -5.92 10.04
CA LYS A 175 -2.19 -6.98 10.66
C LYS A 175 -1.38 -7.75 9.61
N GLY A 176 -0.05 -7.70 9.72
CA GLY A 176 0.89 -8.39 8.84
C GLY A 176 2.02 -9.06 9.61
N ARG A 177 2.80 -9.91 8.91
CA ARG A 177 4.05 -10.45 9.45
C ARG A 177 5.18 -9.48 9.15
N HIS A 178 5.55 -8.67 10.13
CA HIS A 178 6.59 -7.64 10.02
C HIS A 178 7.97 -8.24 10.33
N LYS A 179 8.62 -8.87 9.33
CA LYS A 179 9.96 -9.45 9.51
C LYS A 179 11.09 -8.42 9.40
N PHE A 180 10.95 -7.48 8.47
CA PHE A 180 11.97 -6.49 8.12
C PHE A 180 11.50 -5.05 8.40
N GLY A 181 10.39 -4.90 9.13
CA GLY A 181 9.80 -3.62 9.51
C GLY A 181 8.28 -3.63 9.57
N HIS A 182 7.72 -2.75 10.40
CA HIS A 182 6.29 -2.46 10.52
C HIS A 182 5.83 -1.48 9.45
N GLY A 183 5.96 -1.89 8.19
CA GLY A 183 5.51 -1.15 7.02
C GLY A 183 4.89 -2.08 5.97
N VAL A 184 4.55 -1.52 4.81
CA VAL A 184 4.13 -2.32 3.66
C VAL A 184 5.36 -3.00 3.06
N SER A 185 5.34 -4.32 2.94
CA SER A 185 6.41 -5.10 2.33
C SER A 185 6.12 -5.41 0.86
N PHE A 186 7.08 -5.10 -0.02
CA PHE A 186 7.08 -5.45 -1.43
C PHE A 186 8.24 -6.39 -1.72
N ALA A 187 8.09 -7.29 -2.68
CA ALA A 187 9.14 -8.22 -3.08
C ALA A 187 9.77 -7.78 -4.40
N SER A 188 11.10 -7.83 -4.50
CA SER A 188 11.81 -7.51 -5.75
C SER A 188 11.60 -8.56 -6.85
N THR A 189 11.08 -9.74 -6.50
CA THR A 189 10.77 -10.81 -7.47
C THR A 189 9.37 -11.38 -7.28
N SER A 190 8.76 -11.75 -8.40
CA SER A 190 7.43 -12.37 -8.45
C SER A 190 7.39 -13.72 -7.74
N SER A 191 8.43 -14.57 -7.84
CA SER A 191 8.47 -15.84 -7.09
C SER A 191 8.46 -15.62 -5.58
N TYR A 192 9.23 -14.65 -5.09
CA TYR A 192 9.21 -14.32 -3.67
C TYR A 192 7.81 -13.84 -3.24
N ALA A 193 7.19 -12.92 -3.98
CA ALA A 193 5.82 -12.47 -3.72
C ALA A 193 4.79 -13.62 -3.73
N THR A 194 4.90 -14.60 -4.63
CA THR A 194 4.01 -15.78 -4.68
C THR A 194 4.03 -16.58 -3.37
N HIS A 195 5.17 -16.66 -2.67
CA HIS A 195 5.24 -17.34 -1.38
C HIS A 195 4.39 -16.67 -0.29
N TYR A 196 4.19 -15.35 -0.36
CA TYR A 196 3.45 -14.57 0.63
C TYR A 196 2.00 -14.26 0.22
N GLY A 197 1.66 -14.43 -1.06
CA GLY A 197 0.30 -14.26 -1.56
C GLY A 197 -0.67 -15.39 -1.20
N ASP A 198 -1.85 -15.35 -1.83
CA ASP A 198 -2.93 -16.33 -1.67
C ASP A 198 -2.45 -17.80 -1.81
N LYS A 199 -3.04 -18.70 -1.02
CA LYS A 199 -2.68 -20.13 -1.02
C LYS A 199 -3.56 -20.96 -1.94
N SER A 200 -4.63 -20.39 -2.47
CA SER A 200 -5.49 -21.01 -3.49
C SER A 200 -4.75 -21.23 -4.81
N ARG A 201 -5.37 -22.00 -5.71
CA ARG A 201 -4.86 -22.23 -7.06
C ARG A 201 -4.90 -20.95 -7.91
N ASN A 202 -5.98 -20.18 -7.79
CA ASN A 202 -6.19 -18.94 -8.53
C ASN A 202 -5.76 -17.76 -7.66
N LYS A 203 -4.60 -17.20 -7.96
CA LYS A 203 -3.95 -16.18 -7.15
C LYS A 203 -4.02 -14.83 -7.84
N ILE A 204 -3.89 -13.79 -7.02
CA ILE A 204 -3.63 -12.44 -7.50
C ILE A 204 -2.29 -11.92 -6.96
N MET A 205 -1.71 -10.98 -7.68
CA MET A 205 -0.52 -10.25 -7.27
C MET A 205 -0.58 -8.85 -7.85
N PHE A 206 -0.19 -7.86 -7.06
CA PHE A 206 -0.01 -6.50 -7.54
C PHE A 206 1.41 -6.31 -8.09
N ILE A 207 1.51 -5.56 -9.17
CA ILE A 207 2.75 -4.89 -9.57
C ILE A 207 2.64 -3.44 -9.11
N VAL A 208 3.66 -2.98 -8.40
CA VAL A 208 3.65 -1.74 -7.65
C VAL A 208 4.89 -0.94 -8.00
N ASN A 209 4.73 0.34 -8.30
CA ASN A 209 5.85 1.26 -8.41
C ASN A 209 6.15 1.81 -7.02
N VAL A 210 7.40 1.71 -6.57
CA VAL A 210 7.84 2.10 -5.23
C VAL A 210 8.96 3.11 -5.34
N LEU A 211 8.86 4.20 -4.57
CA LEU A 211 9.92 5.19 -4.43
C LEU A 211 10.94 4.71 -3.40
N ILE A 212 12.21 4.71 -3.77
CA ILE A 212 13.33 4.32 -2.91
C ILE A 212 14.35 5.43 -2.96
N SER A 213 14.68 6.00 -1.81
CA SER A 213 15.75 6.99 -1.68
C SER A 213 16.96 6.33 -1.02
N ASN A 214 16.86 6.08 0.28
CA ASN A 214 17.94 5.52 1.09
C ASN A 214 17.47 4.21 1.72
N GLN A 215 18.23 3.14 1.49
CA GLN A 215 17.91 1.78 1.91
C GLN A 215 18.89 1.26 2.97
N CYS A 216 18.38 0.65 4.04
CA CYS A 216 19.18 -0.06 5.05
C CYS A 216 18.59 -1.42 5.41
N LEU A 217 19.32 -2.22 6.20
CA LEU A 217 18.77 -3.44 6.78
C LEU A 217 17.66 -3.12 7.78
N GLY A 218 16.56 -3.85 7.68
CA GLY A 218 15.42 -3.76 8.60
C GLY A 218 15.30 -4.98 9.50
N ASN A 219 14.56 -4.84 10.59
CA ASN A 219 14.26 -5.94 11.48
C ASN A 219 12.82 -5.87 12.00
N LYS A 220 12.39 -6.91 12.72
CA LYS A 220 11.02 -7.03 13.21
C LYS A 220 10.59 -5.95 14.21
N LYS A 221 11.53 -5.22 14.81
CA LYS A 221 11.25 -4.13 15.77
C LYS A 221 11.26 -2.75 15.09
N THR A 222 11.69 -2.64 13.83
CA THR A 222 11.71 -1.37 13.10
C THR A 222 10.27 -0.90 12.87
N ILE A 223 9.87 0.19 13.51
CA ILE A 223 8.58 0.87 13.29
C ILE A 223 8.78 2.14 12.46
N ILE A 224 9.93 2.77 12.63
CA ILE A 224 10.41 3.91 11.86
C ILE A 224 11.82 3.54 11.39
N PRO A 225 12.17 3.74 10.10
CA PRO A 225 13.53 3.49 9.62
C PRO A 225 14.53 4.42 10.32
N PRO A 226 15.83 4.06 10.39
CA PRO A 226 16.86 4.95 10.92
C PRO A 226 16.88 6.31 10.21
N LEU A 227 17.47 7.31 10.86
CA LEU A 227 17.57 8.66 10.29
C LEU A 227 18.21 8.61 8.89
N CYS A 228 17.67 9.42 7.98
CA CYS A 228 18.03 9.48 6.56
C CYS A 228 17.56 8.29 5.70
N TYR A 229 17.00 7.21 6.25
CA TYR A 229 16.48 6.09 5.46
C TYR A 229 14.97 6.18 5.26
N ASP A 230 14.50 5.80 4.07
CA ASP A 230 13.06 5.75 3.76
C ASP A 230 12.57 4.32 3.49
N THR A 231 13.50 3.38 3.38
CA THR A 231 13.24 2.00 2.98
C THR A 231 14.11 1.06 3.81
N THR A 232 13.52 -0.02 4.32
CA THR A 232 14.32 -1.12 4.86
C THR A 232 14.23 -2.36 4.00
N THR A 233 15.25 -3.21 4.08
CA THR A 233 15.36 -4.45 3.32
C THR A 233 15.89 -5.62 4.15
N ASN A 234 15.93 -6.81 3.55
CA ASN A 234 16.68 -7.95 4.06
C ASN A 234 18.09 -8.00 3.43
N GLU A 235 18.97 -8.85 3.95
CA GLU A 235 20.37 -9.00 3.50
C GLU A 235 20.52 -9.27 1.99
N LYS A 236 19.53 -9.90 1.37
CA LYS A 236 19.54 -10.26 -0.06
C LYS A 236 18.83 -9.25 -0.96
N GLU A 237 18.35 -8.14 -0.41
CA GLU A 237 17.61 -7.10 -1.11
C GLU A 237 16.37 -7.64 -1.88
N GLN A 238 15.73 -8.65 -1.29
CA GLN A 238 14.56 -9.32 -1.86
C GLN A 238 13.23 -8.71 -1.41
N VAL A 239 13.27 -7.90 -0.34
CA VAL A 239 12.10 -7.24 0.24
C VAL A 239 12.36 -5.77 0.42
N LEU A 240 11.41 -4.92 0.06
CA LEU A 240 11.42 -3.49 0.35
C LEU A 240 10.28 -3.19 1.31
N VAL A 241 10.58 -2.57 2.45
CA VAL A 241 9.56 -2.15 3.41
C VAL A 241 9.44 -0.64 3.39
N LYS A 242 8.22 -0.14 3.15
CA LYS A 242 7.89 1.28 3.14
C LYS A 242 7.02 1.64 4.34
N TYR A 243 7.33 2.78 4.94
CA TYR A 243 6.72 3.25 6.19
C TYR A 243 5.85 4.50 6.01
N GLU A 244 5.98 5.18 4.86
CA GLU A 244 5.18 6.36 4.53
C GLU A 244 4.16 6.03 3.44
N ASP A 245 2.92 6.47 3.66
CA ASP A 245 1.86 6.38 2.67
C ASP A 245 2.25 7.11 1.38
N ASN A 246 1.69 6.65 0.26
CA ASN A 246 1.88 7.23 -1.07
C ASN A 246 3.33 7.21 -1.59
N THR A 247 4.27 6.53 -0.91
CA THR A 247 5.59 6.21 -1.48
C THR A 247 5.55 5.03 -2.44
N PHE A 248 4.36 4.56 -2.77
CA PHE A 248 4.09 3.43 -3.64
C PHE A 248 2.73 3.59 -4.35
N TYR A 249 2.62 3.05 -5.55
CA TYR A 249 1.43 3.10 -6.40
C TYR A 249 1.14 1.72 -7.02
N PRO A 250 -0.02 1.10 -6.75
CA PRO A 250 -0.41 -0.16 -7.41
C PRO A 250 -0.77 0.12 -8.87
N ALA A 251 0.04 -0.37 -9.80
CA ALA A 251 -0.11 -0.09 -11.22
C ALA A 251 -0.90 -1.18 -11.97
N TYR A 252 -0.72 -2.45 -11.58
CA TYR A 252 -1.39 -3.59 -12.23
C TYR A 252 -1.79 -4.67 -11.23
N ILE A 253 -2.80 -5.47 -11.61
CA ILE A 253 -3.14 -6.75 -10.98
C ILE A 253 -2.87 -7.87 -11.98
N ILE A 254 -2.11 -8.86 -11.55
CA ILE A 254 -1.91 -10.11 -12.30
C ILE A 254 -2.75 -11.19 -11.64
N HIS A 255 -3.59 -11.84 -12.45
CA HIS A 255 -4.29 -13.07 -12.07
C HIS A 255 -3.53 -14.25 -12.68
N TYR A 256 -3.17 -15.22 -11.85
CA TYR A 256 -2.33 -16.34 -12.27
C TYR A 256 -2.65 -17.62 -11.50
N GLU A 257 -2.21 -18.76 -12.03
CA GLU A 257 -2.32 -20.05 -11.37
C GLU A 257 -0.98 -20.81 -11.38
N ASP A 258 -0.80 -21.73 -10.43
CA ASP A 258 0.36 -22.62 -10.42
C ASP A 258 0.20 -23.69 -11.53
N VAL A 259 1.22 -23.86 -12.38
CA VAL A 259 1.22 -24.88 -13.45
C VAL A 259 1.39 -26.29 -12.87
N LYS A 260 2.01 -26.42 -11.69
CA LYS A 260 2.17 -27.68 -10.96
C LYS A 260 1.70 -27.54 -9.51
N PRO A 261 0.85 -28.44 -8.99
CA PRO A 261 0.42 -28.39 -7.60
C PRO A 261 1.61 -28.55 -6.65
N LYS A 262 1.58 -27.84 -5.51
CA LYS A 262 2.70 -27.74 -4.54
C LYS A 262 3.29 -29.09 -4.14
N TRP A 263 2.48 -30.14 -4.00
CA TRP A 263 2.92 -31.49 -3.64
C TRP A 263 3.89 -32.12 -4.66
N LYS A 264 3.77 -31.77 -5.96
CA LYS A 264 4.72 -32.23 -7.00
C LYS A 264 6.05 -31.46 -7.00
N ARG A 265 6.11 -30.24 -6.43
CA ARG A 265 7.36 -29.45 -6.35
C ARG A 265 8.33 -30.02 -5.30
N ASN A 266 7.81 -30.46 -4.16
CA ASN A 266 8.62 -31.01 -3.06
C ASN A 266 9.25 -32.38 -3.40
N ARG A 267 8.66 -33.15 -4.33
CA ARG A 267 9.27 -34.39 -4.85
C ARG A 267 10.40 -34.13 -5.85
N ALA A 268 10.29 -33.08 -6.67
CA ALA A 268 11.31 -32.72 -7.64
C ALA A 268 12.61 -32.23 -6.96
N THR A 269 12.51 -31.43 -5.90
CA THR A 269 13.68 -30.99 -5.12
C THR A 269 14.34 -32.11 -4.31
N LYS A 270 13.61 -33.18 -3.95
CA LYS A 270 14.19 -34.40 -3.36
C LYS A 270 14.91 -35.27 -4.41
N LYS A 271 14.42 -35.33 -5.65
CA LYS A 271 15.11 -36.08 -6.73
C LYS A 271 16.41 -35.41 -7.20
N THR A 272 16.55 -34.09 -7.09
CA THR A 272 17.80 -33.38 -7.45
C THR A 272 18.86 -33.41 -6.33
N LYS A 273 18.57 -34.00 -5.16
CA LYS A 273 19.55 -34.22 -4.07
C LYS A 273 20.04 -35.66 -3.96
N MET A 274 19.76 -36.51 -4.94
CA MET A 274 20.33 -37.87 -5.04
C MET A 274 20.90 -38.09 -6.44
N VAL A 275 21.92 -37.32 -6.82
CA VAL A 275 22.89 -37.74 -7.84
C VAL A 275 24.23 -37.09 -7.45
N VAL A 276 25.17 -37.97 -7.07
CA VAL A 276 26.54 -37.80 -6.53
C VAL A 276 26.66 -37.15 -5.15
#